data_AF-A0A939XM81-F1
#
_entry.id   AF-A0A939XM81-F1
#
_cell.length_a   1.000
_cell.length_b   1.000
_cell.length_c   1.000
_cell.angle_alpha   90.00
_cell.angle_beta   90.00
_cell.angle_gamma   90.00
#
_symmetry.space_group_name_H-M   'P 1'
#
loop_
_entity.id
_entity.type
_entity.pdbx_description
1 polymer ?
#
loop_
_entity_poly.entity_id
_entity_poly.type
_entity_poly.pdbx_seq_one_letter_code
_entity_poly.pdbx_strand_id
1 'polypeptide(L)'
;MADFSLIANSGIQFHSLKVNLGMKSDAMKVNGDFYEKLEEDIEGNKEITFVFPYYHEKLQKYIEFTDEIQKVATDPATGEIVEARIPQQLIHPIPEHKIVTVRAREAVESYEGVWIPIPYLRKSYDGTKFQQGPETWAMMWISRISGTDDDSEFTHNVVLAFDTRCEDNQEAYLTPTVKDAQNSVFECAVKPDDNFFFCARPWVQDWLKNEFEKKRAALGKHDEDYNFLHTSFYLTLLKVLGKADTFPKLTLHTHNVCIDVDLILDVGNSRTTGVLVESIRTGQPFEFTDAVPLEIRDMTYPDRTYSEPFDMRVAFVKTSLGDESQFILSGNPKAFAWPSLVRIGREAQRLTVLNTADNNNSVMSSPKRYLWDTEKRVFPWTYISKTDEQFAKPALYGIAELFTEDGKLLESEREKAAQDPEMKTPYPAMNPYFSRSSLMTFALAEIFMQAVTYVNSYSFRKRQGQENLPRKLKRIVLTCPTAMLETEQIILREHAKEALSALKSYFGTNFIDENLAIIPDADDIRRDEEKREDWNYDEATCNQLAFVYGEIKDRFMNNASLYINTVGKLRQDTVYPDQPA
;
A
#
# COMPACT_ATOMS: atom_id res chain seq x y z
N MET A 1 6.61 17.67 -13.96
CA MET A 1 5.75 16.60 -13.41
C MET A 1 4.29 17.03 -13.27
N ALA A 2 3.32 16.11 -13.26
CA ALA A 2 1.91 16.42 -13.00
C ALA A 2 1.59 16.27 -11.50
N ASP A 3 0.94 17.28 -10.92
CA ASP A 3 0.40 17.21 -9.55
C ASP A 3 -0.60 16.04 -9.44
N PHE A 4 -0.71 15.47 -8.25
CA PHE A 4 -1.68 14.41 -8.00
C PHE A 4 -2.40 14.60 -6.66
N SER A 5 -3.50 13.86 -6.50
CA SER A 5 -4.37 13.98 -5.35
C SER A 5 -4.55 12.65 -4.61
N LEU A 6 -4.75 12.73 -3.31
CA LEU A 6 -5.09 11.59 -2.44
C LEU A 6 -6.39 11.85 -1.68
N ILE A 7 -7.02 10.76 -1.25
CA ILE A 7 -8.22 10.77 -0.43
C ILE A 7 -7.83 10.41 1.00
N ALA A 8 -8.21 11.24 1.97
CA ALA A 8 -8.03 10.96 3.38
C ALA A 8 -8.78 9.70 3.83
N ASN A 9 -8.20 8.95 4.77
CA ASN A 9 -8.74 7.71 5.32
C ASN A 9 -9.06 6.62 4.27
N SER A 10 -8.33 6.61 3.15
CA SER A 10 -8.46 5.62 2.08
C SER A 10 -7.38 4.53 2.12
N GLY A 11 -6.72 4.37 3.27
CA GLY A 11 -5.65 3.38 3.48
C GLY A 11 -4.30 3.81 2.90
N ILE A 12 -3.47 2.84 2.57
CA ILE A 12 -2.15 3.07 1.97
C ILE A 12 -2.32 3.28 0.47
N GLN A 13 -1.97 4.48 -0.01
CA GLN A 13 -2.09 4.84 -1.41
C GLN A 13 -0.73 4.86 -2.10
N PHE A 14 -0.66 4.29 -3.30
CA PHE A 14 0.58 4.15 -4.06
C PHE A 14 0.58 5.05 -5.29
N HIS A 15 1.70 5.72 -5.54
CA HIS A 15 1.97 6.48 -6.76
C HIS A 15 3.26 5.95 -7.40
N SER A 16 3.12 5.26 -8.52
CA SER A 16 4.24 4.69 -9.27
C SER A 16 4.63 5.60 -10.44
N LEU A 17 5.92 5.88 -10.56
CA LEU A 17 6.49 6.68 -11.64
C LEU A 17 7.78 6.02 -12.16
N LYS A 18 8.18 6.43 -13.36
CA LYS A 18 9.43 6.00 -14.00
C LYS A 18 10.36 7.19 -14.12
N VAL A 19 11.64 6.98 -13.84
CA VAL A 19 12.66 8.04 -13.84
C VAL A 19 13.91 7.60 -14.59
N ASN A 20 14.63 8.59 -15.14
CA ASN A 20 15.92 8.37 -15.76
C ASN A 20 17.05 8.63 -14.75
N LEU A 21 17.60 7.54 -14.21
CA LEU A 21 18.83 7.54 -13.42
C LEU A 21 19.94 6.77 -14.16
N GLY A 22 19.95 6.81 -15.49
CA GLY A 22 21.06 6.29 -16.30
C GLY A 22 22.31 7.16 -16.12
N MET A 23 23.51 6.59 -16.33
CA MET A 23 24.79 7.25 -16.01
C MET A 23 25.01 8.58 -16.75
N LYS A 24 24.34 8.78 -17.91
CA LYS A 24 24.43 9.99 -18.72
C LYS A 24 23.46 11.10 -18.25
N SER A 25 22.48 10.78 -17.41
CA SER A 25 21.46 11.72 -16.94
C SER A 25 22.05 12.84 -16.08
N ASP A 26 21.39 14.00 -16.07
CA ASP A 26 21.82 15.12 -15.21
C ASP A 26 21.67 14.83 -13.73
N ALA A 27 20.72 13.97 -13.35
CA ALA A 27 20.56 13.50 -11.98
C ALA A 27 21.78 12.69 -11.51
N MET A 28 22.37 11.87 -12.38
CA MET A 28 23.52 11.03 -12.04
C MET A 28 24.87 11.77 -12.02
N LYS A 29 24.89 13.05 -12.43
CA LYS A 29 26.05 13.95 -12.29
C LYS A 29 26.09 14.66 -10.94
N VAL A 30 25.04 14.52 -10.13
CA VAL A 30 24.95 15.13 -8.81
C VAL A 30 25.85 14.39 -7.83
N ASN A 31 26.63 15.14 -7.05
CA ASN A 31 27.33 14.64 -5.87
C ASN A 31 26.84 15.38 -4.62
N GLY A 32 26.99 14.73 -3.47
CA GLY A 32 26.85 15.34 -2.15
C GLY A 32 28.20 15.36 -1.45
N ASP A 33 28.63 16.53 -1.01
CA ASP A 33 29.83 16.70 -0.20
C ASP A 33 29.41 16.96 1.25
N PHE A 34 30.10 16.31 2.20
CA PHE A 34 29.74 16.34 3.62
C PHE A 34 30.99 16.33 4.50
N TYR A 35 30.88 16.87 5.71
CA TYR A 35 31.96 16.90 6.68
C TYR A 35 31.42 16.58 8.08
N GLU A 36 32.09 15.66 8.79
CA GLU A 36 31.86 15.41 10.21
C GLU A 36 32.84 16.22 11.04
N LYS A 37 32.30 17.21 11.75
CA LYS A 37 33.06 18.03 12.67
C LYS A 37 33.05 17.39 14.04
N LEU A 38 34.22 16.96 14.51
CA LEU A 38 34.42 16.48 15.87
C LEU A 38 34.87 17.65 16.75
N GLU A 39 34.05 17.99 17.74
CA GLU A 39 34.38 18.95 18.79
C GLU A 39 34.48 18.21 20.12
N GLU A 40 35.46 18.56 20.95
CA GLU A 40 35.62 17.99 22.29
C GLU A 40 35.45 19.12 23.29
N ASP A 41 34.51 18.98 24.22
CA ASP A 41 34.27 19.97 25.25
C ASP A 41 35.37 19.95 26.32
N ILE A 42 35.31 20.91 27.26
CA ILE A 42 36.31 21.07 28.34
C ILE A 42 36.33 19.84 29.27
N GLU A 43 35.26 19.06 29.30
CA GLU A 43 35.09 17.86 30.13
C GLU A 43 35.53 16.58 29.40
N GLY A 44 35.94 16.68 28.13
CA GLY A 44 36.37 15.56 27.29
C GLY A 44 35.20 14.84 26.58
N ASN A 45 34.00 15.40 26.61
CA ASN A 45 32.87 14.86 25.85
C ASN A 45 33.03 15.21 24.37
N LYS A 46 32.88 14.22 23.51
CA LYS A 46 32.96 14.37 22.06
C LYS A 46 31.58 14.63 21.48
N GLU A 47 31.43 15.76 20.82
CA GLU A 47 30.27 16.11 20.01
C GLU A 47 30.62 16.01 18.53
N ILE A 48 29.74 15.39 17.75
CA ILE A 48 29.93 15.22 16.30
C ILE A 48 28.81 15.94 15.59
N THR A 49 29.18 16.94 14.78
CA THR A 49 28.24 17.76 14.02
C THR A 49 28.34 17.43 12.53
N PHE A 50 27.17 17.29 11.90
CA PHE A 50 27.06 17.12 10.46
C PHE A 50 27.07 18.48 9.74
N VAL A 51 28.03 18.68 8.83
CA VAL A 51 28.24 19.97 8.17
C VAL A 51 28.20 19.82 6.64
N PHE A 52 27.52 20.76 5.98
CA PHE A 52 27.59 20.91 4.52
C PHE A 52 28.74 21.85 4.17
N PRO A 53 29.83 21.34 3.55
CA PRO A 53 30.95 22.16 3.13
C PRO A 53 30.54 23.08 1.97
N TYR A 54 30.92 24.35 2.05
CA TYR A 54 30.76 25.32 0.96
C TYR A 54 32.12 25.61 0.31
N TYR A 55 32.20 25.47 -1.01
CA TYR A 55 33.43 25.80 -1.74
C TYR A 55 33.49 27.31 -2.00
N HIS A 56 34.46 27.99 -1.40
CA HIS A 56 34.69 29.41 -1.63
C HIS A 56 35.63 29.59 -2.83
N GLU A 57 35.10 30.08 -3.96
CA GLU A 57 35.80 30.19 -5.24
C GLU A 57 37.03 31.10 -5.14
N LYS A 58 36.91 32.28 -4.55
CA LYS A 58 38.06 33.21 -4.46
C LYS A 58 39.20 32.68 -3.58
N LEU A 59 38.87 31.95 -2.52
CA LEU A 59 39.87 31.39 -1.60
C LEU A 59 40.36 30.02 -2.02
N GLN A 60 39.69 29.37 -2.99
CA GLN A 60 39.97 28.03 -3.48
C GLN A 60 40.01 27.01 -2.33
N LYS A 61 39.07 27.10 -1.39
CA LYS A 61 39.00 26.25 -0.18
C LYS A 61 37.55 25.98 0.19
N TYR A 62 37.31 24.83 0.80
CA TYR A 62 36.05 24.55 1.48
C TYR A 62 35.99 25.23 2.84
N ILE A 63 34.82 25.73 3.21
CA ILE A 63 34.57 26.41 4.47
C ILE A 63 33.28 25.89 5.12
N GLU A 64 33.19 25.98 6.44
CA GLU A 64 31.93 25.78 7.17
C GLU A 64 30.98 26.94 6.83
N PHE A 65 29.79 26.62 6.31
CA PHE A 65 28.79 27.64 5.98
C PHE A 65 27.77 27.76 7.11
N THR A 66 28.08 28.61 8.08
CA THR A 66 27.25 28.79 9.28
C THR A 66 26.00 29.64 8.99
N ASP A 67 24.99 29.55 9.87
CA ASP A 67 23.80 30.42 9.82
C ASP A 67 24.14 31.92 9.78
N GLU A 68 25.24 32.32 10.43
CA GLU A 68 25.72 33.70 10.42
C GLU A 68 26.23 34.09 9.04
N ILE A 69 27.01 33.22 8.39
CA ILE A 69 27.44 33.43 7.01
C ILE A 69 26.23 33.44 6.08
N GLN A 70 25.29 32.51 6.24
CA GLN A 70 24.08 32.45 5.41
C GLN A 70 23.27 33.75 5.52
N LYS A 71 23.07 34.29 6.73
CA LYS A 71 22.34 35.55 6.93
C LYS A 71 23.01 36.77 6.29
N VAL A 72 24.34 36.83 6.31
CA VAL A 72 25.09 38.01 5.82
C VAL A 72 25.43 37.90 4.34
N ALA A 73 25.70 36.69 3.85
CA ALA A 73 26.15 36.44 2.49
C ALA A 73 25.02 36.22 1.49
N THR A 74 23.83 35.79 1.94
CA THR A 74 22.69 35.55 1.03
C THR A 74 22.06 36.87 0.60
N ASP A 75 21.87 37.05 -0.70
CA ASP A 75 21.12 38.19 -1.22
C ASP A 75 19.62 38.02 -0.92
N PRO A 76 18.96 38.97 -0.22
CA PRO A 76 17.54 38.83 0.14
C PRO A 76 16.59 38.79 -1.06
N ALA A 77 16.99 39.32 -2.21
CA ALA A 77 16.15 39.39 -3.41
C ALA A 77 16.29 38.14 -4.30
N THR A 78 17.50 37.60 -4.43
CA THR A 78 17.77 36.45 -5.32
C THR A 78 17.95 35.13 -4.56
N GLY A 79 18.25 35.17 -3.27
CA GLY A 79 18.61 34.00 -2.48
C GLY A 79 20.00 33.44 -2.81
N GLU A 80 20.78 34.12 -3.64
CA GLU A 80 22.12 33.68 -4.03
C GLU A 80 23.17 34.06 -2.99
N ILE A 81 24.19 33.21 -2.83
CA ILE A 81 25.32 33.48 -1.94
C ILE A 81 26.28 34.45 -2.62
N VAL A 82 26.44 35.64 -2.05
CA VAL A 82 27.39 36.65 -2.50
C VAL A 82 28.69 36.51 -1.70
N GLU A 83 29.65 35.74 -2.22
CA GLU A 83 30.92 35.45 -1.53
C GLU A 83 31.65 36.68 -0.99
N ALA A 84 31.56 37.81 -1.69
CA ALA A 84 32.20 39.07 -1.26
C ALA A 84 31.66 39.62 0.07
N ARG A 85 30.48 39.19 0.51
CA ARG A 85 29.86 39.58 1.79
C ARG A 85 30.26 38.66 2.95
N ILE A 86 30.95 37.53 2.69
CA ILE A 86 31.38 36.60 3.74
C ILE A 86 32.46 37.28 4.61
N PRO A 87 32.21 37.53 5.91
CA PRO A 87 33.19 38.16 6.79
C PRO A 87 34.39 37.23 7.03
N GLN A 88 35.61 37.72 6.84
CA GLN A 88 36.83 36.91 7.00
C GLN A 88 36.95 36.22 8.36
N GLN A 89 36.45 36.86 9.43
CA GLN A 89 36.48 36.32 10.79
C GLN A 89 35.57 35.09 11.00
N LEU A 90 34.58 34.87 10.14
CA LEU A 90 33.66 33.73 10.21
C LEU A 90 34.14 32.57 9.32
N ILE A 91 35.24 32.73 8.60
CA ILE A 91 35.73 31.70 7.68
C ILE A 91 36.47 30.62 8.46
N HIS A 92 35.82 29.47 8.60
CA HIS A 92 36.41 28.26 9.17
C HIS A 92 36.71 27.26 8.04
N PRO A 93 37.98 27.07 7.63
CA PRO A 93 38.32 26.20 6.51
C PRO A 93 38.17 24.72 6.87
N ILE A 94 37.57 23.95 5.96
CA ILE A 94 37.42 22.51 6.08
C ILE A 94 38.56 21.84 5.29
N PRO A 95 39.36 20.94 5.91
CA PRO A 95 40.39 20.21 5.17
C PRO A 95 39.78 19.29 4.12
N GLU A 96 40.21 19.42 2.85
CA GLU A 96 39.67 18.65 1.73
C GLU A 96 39.69 17.13 1.95
N HIS A 97 40.75 16.60 2.57
CA HIS A 97 40.88 15.16 2.85
C HIS A 97 39.88 14.63 3.89
N LYS A 98 39.17 15.52 4.60
CA LYS A 98 38.09 15.16 5.54
C LYS A 98 36.70 15.27 4.93
N ILE A 99 36.59 15.73 3.68
CA ILE A 99 35.31 15.83 3.00
C ILE A 99 34.94 14.48 2.43
N VAL A 100 33.75 14.02 2.75
CA VAL A 100 33.13 12.82 2.20
C VAL A 100 32.30 13.22 1.00
N THR A 101 32.71 12.79 -0.20
CA THR A 101 31.92 12.94 -1.42
C THR A 101 31.17 11.65 -1.69
N VAL A 102 29.84 11.73 -1.70
CA VAL A 102 28.94 10.65 -2.10
C VAL A 102 28.50 10.86 -3.54
N ARG A 103 28.72 9.86 -4.40
CA ARG A 103 28.27 9.91 -5.80
C ARG A 103 26.81 9.50 -5.92
N ALA A 104 26.09 10.07 -6.89
CA ALA A 104 24.70 9.71 -7.16
C ALA A 104 24.45 8.20 -7.26
N ARG A 105 25.34 7.49 -7.96
CA ARG A 105 25.25 6.05 -8.14
C ARG A 105 25.28 5.29 -6.80
N GLU A 106 26.23 5.63 -5.94
CA GLU A 106 26.39 4.98 -4.63
C GLU A 106 25.16 5.24 -3.75
N ALA A 107 24.62 6.46 -3.80
CA ALA A 107 23.40 6.83 -3.08
C ALA A 107 22.17 6.02 -3.55
N VAL A 108 21.99 5.85 -4.86
CA VAL A 108 20.88 5.05 -5.43
C VAL A 108 21.05 3.56 -5.08
N GLU A 109 22.22 2.99 -5.32
CA GLU A 109 22.52 1.57 -5.05
C GLU A 109 22.33 1.20 -3.57
N SER A 110 22.61 2.15 -2.66
CA SER A 110 22.43 1.96 -1.21
C SER A 110 20.98 1.69 -0.80
N TYR A 111 20.01 2.32 -1.45
CA TYR A 111 18.60 2.24 -1.04
C TYR A 111 17.69 1.56 -2.08
N GLU A 112 18.24 1.02 -3.15
CA GLU A 112 17.47 0.24 -4.13
C GLU A 112 16.85 -1.04 -3.51
N GLY A 113 15.59 -1.34 -3.81
CA GLY A 113 14.91 -2.55 -3.37
C GLY A 113 14.42 -2.56 -1.93
N VAL A 114 14.60 -1.46 -1.18
CA VAL A 114 14.13 -1.29 0.20
C VAL A 114 13.20 -0.09 0.33
N TRP A 115 12.31 -0.13 1.33
CA TRP A 115 11.48 1.02 1.67
C TRP A 115 12.27 1.98 2.56
N ILE A 116 12.23 3.28 2.24
CA ILE A 116 12.83 4.34 3.05
C ILE A 116 11.82 5.46 3.32
N PRO A 117 11.87 6.09 4.50
CA PRO A 117 11.02 7.23 4.82
C PRO A 117 11.43 8.46 3.99
N ILE A 118 10.45 9.28 3.61
CA ILE A 118 10.68 10.50 2.83
C ILE A 118 9.96 11.71 3.45
N PRO A 119 10.56 12.91 3.45
CA PRO A 119 10.00 14.08 4.08
C PRO A 119 8.96 14.75 3.16
N TYR A 120 7.80 14.11 2.95
CA TYR A 120 6.65 14.78 2.34
C TYR A 120 5.96 15.65 3.37
N LEU A 121 6.29 16.94 3.36
CA LEU A 121 5.90 17.87 4.40
C LEU A 121 4.80 18.80 3.91
N ARG A 122 3.97 19.25 4.84
CA ARG A 122 2.92 20.23 4.54
C ARG A 122 3.55 21.58 4.16
N LYS A 123 3.06 22.19 3.09
CA LYS A 123 3.39 23.56 2.72
C LYS A 123 2.57 24.58 3.53
N SER A 124 3.16 25.71 3.86
CA SER A 124 2.43 26.87 4.38
C SER A 124 1.38 27.38 3.38
N TYR A 125 0.40 28.15 3.85
CA TYR A 125 -0.68 28.68 2.99
C TYR A 125 -0.18 29.52 1.82
N ASP A 126 0.95 30.20 1.97
CA ASP A 126 1.61 30.97 0.91
C ASP A 126 2.45 30.10 -0.05
N GLY A 127 2.55 28.79 0.21
CA GLY A 127 3.32 27.83 -0.58
C GLY A 127 4.83 27.97 -0.48
N THR A 128 5.37 28.81 0.41
CA THR A 128 6.81 29.10 0.44
C THR A 128 7.59 28.19 1.37
N LYS A 129 7.07 27.91 2.57
CA LYS A 129 7.77 27.18 3.63
C LYS A 129 7.19 25.79 3.86
N PHE A 130 8.02 24.91 4.42
CA PHE A 130 7.60 23.62 4.94
C PHE A 130 7.25 23.73 6.43
N GLN A 131 6.21 23.03 6.84
CA GLN A 131 5.92 22.77 8.25
C GLN A 131 6.65 21.49 8.68
N GLN A 132 6.95 21.37 9.96
CA GLN A 132 7.58 20.17 10.51
C GLN A 132 6.56 19.04 10.66
N GLY A 133 6.33 18.29 9.57
CA GLY A 133 5.48 17.11 9.50
C GLY A 133 4.46 17.17 8.35
N PRO A 134 3.66 16.10 8.17
CA PRO A 134 3.64 14.87 8.96
C PRO A 134 4.87 13.98 8.76
N GLU A 135 5.30 13.26 9.80
CA GLU A 135 6.59 12.54 9.80
C GLU A 135 6.51 11.07 9.35
N THR A 136 5.39 10.38 9.57
CA THR A 136 5.29 8.91 9.41
C THR A 136 4.29 8.47 8.35
N TRP A 137 4.04 9.33 7.36
CA TRP A 137 2.95 9.12 6.39
C TRP A 137 3.42 8.90 4.96
N ALA A 138 4.72 9.03 4.66
CA ALA A 138 5.25 8.90 3.31
C ALA A 138 6.51 8.04 3.25
N MET A 139 6.53 7.08 2.33
CA MET A 139 7.63 6.15 2.08
C MET A 139 7.96 6.10 0.59
N MET A 140 9.18 5.71 0.26
CA MET A 140 9.63 5.50 -1.12
C MET A 140 10.31 4.15 -1.28
N TRP A 141 10.12 3.56 -2.45
CA TRP A 141 10.84 2.39 -2.93
C TRP A 141 11.36 2.63 -4.34
N ILE A 142 12.58 2.19 -4.64
CA ILE A 142 13.25 2.39 -5.93
C ILE A 142 13.72 1.03 -6.45
N SER A 143 13.53 0.76 -7.74
CA SER A 143 14.17 -0.38 -8.42
C SER A 143 14.62 -0.05 -9.82
N ARG A 144 15.64 -0.76 -10.27
CA ARG A 144 16.04 -0.75 -11.67
C ARG A 144 15.01 -1.49 -12.54
N ILE A 145 14.69 -0.88 -13.68
CA ILE A 145 13.86 -1.52 -14.71
C ILE A 145 14.71 -2.59 -15.41
N SER A 146 14.20 -3.82 -15.46
CA SER A 146 14.92 -4.93 -16.09
C SER A 146 15.11 -4.68 -17.60
N GLY A 147 16.34 -4.83 -18.08
CA GLY A 147 16.69 -4.70 -19.50
C GLY A 147 16.94 -3.28 -19.99
N THR A 148 16.90 -2.26 -19.14
CA THR A 148 17.25 -0.88 -19.52
C THR A 148 18.74 -0.62 -19.43
N ASP A 149 19.23 0.17 -20.38
CA ASP A 149 20.61 0.68 -20.48
C ASP A 149 20.66 2.21 -20.25
N ASP A 150 21.84 2.80 -20.41
CA ASP A 150 22.04 4.24 -20.19
C ASP A 150 21.37 5.14 -21.24
N ASP A 151 20.93 4.58 -22.38
CA ASP A 151 20.28 5.31 -23.46
C ASP A 151 18.74 5.18 -23.41
N SER A 152 18.23 4.38 -22.47
CA SER A 152 16.81 4.20 -22.23
C SER A 152 16.16 5.48 -21.66
N GLU A 153 14.94 5.76 -22.09
CA GLU A 153 14.17 6.94 -21.61
C GLU A 153 13.99 6.92 -20.08
N PHE A 154 13.71 5.74 -19.54
CA PHE A 154 13.61 5.48 -18.11
C PHE A 154 14.46 4.27 -17.76
N THR A 155 15.10 4.32 -16.59
CA THR A 155 15.97 3.24 -16.11
C THR A 155 15.53 2.68 -14.76
N HIS A 156 14.71 3.42 -14.02
CA HIS A 156 14.25 3.02 -12.68
C HIS A 156 12.74 3.26 -12.50
N ASN A 157 12.11 2.38 -11.73
CA ASN A 157 10.79 2.59 -11.15
C ASN A 157 10.96 3.25 -9.77
N VAL A 158 10.13 4.24 -9.47
CA VAL A 158 9.98 4.79 -8.12
C VAL A 158 8.53 4.63 -7.71
N VAL A 159 8.32 4.10 -6.50
CA VAL A 159 7.00 3.95 -5.90
C VAL A 159 6.96 4.78 -4.63
N LEU A 160 6.07 5.75 -4.59
CA LEU A 160 5.74 6.50 -3.39
C LEU A 160 4.53 5.84 -2.74
N ALA A 161 4.59 5.62 -1.43
CA ALA A 161 3.48 5.12 -0.64
C ALA A 161 3.10 6.14 0.42
N PHE A 162 1.79 6.38 0.56
CA PHE A 162 1.24 7.34 1.50
C PHE A 162 0.21 6.68 2.41
N ASP A 163 0.40 6.72 3.72
CA ASP A 163 -0.62 6.34 4.68
C ASP A 163 -1.59 7.52 4.85
N THR A 164 -2.80 7.38 4.32
CA THR A 164 -3.78 8.47 4.29
C THR A 164 -4.62 8.58 5.56
N ARG A 165 -4.34 7.76 6.58
CA ARG A 165 -5.03 7.85 7.88
C ARG A 165 -4.86 9.24 8.48
N CYS A 166 -5.97 9.87 8.83
CA CYS A 166 -5.96 11.19 9.45
C CYS A 166 -6.25 11.07 10.95
N GLU A 167 -5.41 11.68 11.78
CA GLU A 167 -5.56 11.72 13.24
C GLU A 167 -5.41 13.16 13.76
N ASP A 168 -6.29 13.59 14.65
CA ASP A 168 -6.20 14.88 15.33
C ASP A 168 -5.66 14.70 16.76
N ASN A 169 -5.20 15.78 17.39
CA ASN A 169 -4.70 15.80 18.78
C ASN A 169 -3.51 14.87 19.05
N GLN A 170 -2.66 14.66 18.04
CA GLN A 170 -1.41 13.92 18.18
C GLN A 170 -0.39 14.76 18.99
N GLU A 171 0.41 14.12 19.85
CA GLU A 171 1.49 14.80 20.60
C GLU A 171 2.58 15.36 19.68
N ALA A 172 2.91 14.60 18.62
CA ALA A 172 3.77 15.00 17.53
C ALA A 172 2.98 14.91 16.21
N TYR A 173 3.33 15.73 15.22
CA TYR A 173 2.65 15.72 13.93
C TYR A 173 3.15 14.54 13.07
N LEU A 174 2.65 13.33 13.37
CA LEU A 174 3.12 12.08 12.77
C LEU A 174 2.33 11.68 11.53
N THR A 175 1.02 11.87 11.55
CA THR A 175 0.11 11.60 10.42
C THR A 175 -0.67 12.86 10.04
N PRO A 176 -1.22 12.97 8.82
CA PRO A 176 -2.08 14.09 8.46
C PRO A 176 -3.24 14.29 9.45
N THR A 177 -3.68 15.52 9.62
CA THR A 177 -4.86 15.85 10.44
C THR A 177 -6.12 15.92 9.57
N VAL A 178 -7.31 15.91 10.18
CA VAL A 178 -8.57 16.10 9.44
C VAL A 178 -8.59 17.47 8.74
N LYS A 179 -7.96 18.48 9.35
CA LYS A 179 -7.78 19.81 8.74
C LYS A 179 -6.88 19.75 7.51
N ASP A 180 -5.90 18.87 7.48
CA ASP A 180 -5.02 18.74 6.31
C ASP A 180 -5.74 18.17 5.10
N ALA A 181 -6.74 17.31 5.33
CA ALA A 181 -7.58 16.79 4.27
C ALA A 181 -8.47 17.84 3.60
N GLN A 182 -8.50 19.10 4.09
CA GLN A 182 -9.22 20.21 3.49
C GLN A 182 -8.40 20.93 2.41
N ASN A 183 -7.80 20.16 1.49
CA ASN A 183 -6.98 20.65 0.37
C ASN A 183 -5.62 21.23 0.77
N SER A 184 -4.99 20.74 1.84
CA SER A 184 -3.59 21.08 2.09
C SER A 184 -2.68 20.50 1.02
N VAL A 185 -1.61 21.24 0.73
CA VAL A 185 -0.56 20.87 -0.20
C VAL A 185 0.62 20.26 0.55
N PHE A 186 1.16 19.19 0.00
CA PHE A 186 2.34 18.47 0.47
C PHE A 186 3.36 18.34 -0.65
N GLU A 187 4.64 18.47 -0.30
CA GLU A 187 5.76 18.33 -1.23
C GLU A 187 6.94 17.66 -0.50
N CYS A 188 7.79 16.94 -1.23
CA CYS A 188 9.00 16.36 -0.67
C CYS A 188 10.05 17.45 -0.42
N ALA A 189 10.46 17.63 0.84
CA ALA A 189 11.54 18.53 1.22
C ALA A 189 12.90 17.92 0.85
N VAL A 190 13.41 18.23 -0.34
CA VAL A 190 14.67 17.67 -0.85
C VAL A 190 15.92 18.41 -0.36
N LYS A 191 15.77 19.66 0.11
CA LYS A 191 16.88 20.48 0.56
C LYS A 191 17.17 20.21 2.05
N PRO A 192 18.45 20.15 2.46
CA PRO A 192 18.83 19.98 3.85
C PRO A 192 18.14 20.95 4.82
N ASP A 193 18.13 22.24 4.50
CA ASP A 193 17.51 23.28 5.35
C ASP A 193 16.02 23.03 5.61
N ASP A 194 15.33 22.38 4.67
CA ASP A 194 13.91 22.07 4.76
C ASP A 194 13.62 20.74 5.48
N ASN A 195 14.59 19.81 5.52
CA ASN A 195 14.40 18.45 6.02
C ASN A 195 15.31 18.04 7.19
N PHE A 196 16.16 18.94 7.69
CA PHE A 196 17.11 18.66 8.78
C PHE A 196 16.42 18.08 10.01
N PHE A 197 15.29 18.68 10.44
CA PHE A 197 14.55 18.20 11.62
C PHE A 197 14.08 16.74 11.46
N PHE A 198 13.68 16.37 10.24
CA PHE A 198 13.18 15.04 9.90
C PHE A 198 14.33 14.04 9.91
N CYS A 199 15.44 14.38 9.24
CA CYS A 199 16.63 13.55 9.22
C CYS A 199 17.21 13.36 10.63
N ALA A 200 17.11 14.36 11.51
CA ALA A 200 17.59 14.28 12.89
C ALA A 200 16.71 13.42 13.82
N ARG A 201 15.55 12.92 13.37
CA ARG A 201 14.70 12.05 14.19
C ARG A 201 15.42 10.72 14.47
N PRO A 202 15.44 10.22 15.72
CA PRO A 202 16.09 8.96 16.06
C PRO A 202 15.62 7.78 15.20
N TRP A 203 14.31 7.68 14.98
CA TRP A 203 13.74 6.59 14.16
C TRP A 203 14.17 6.65 12.69
N VAL A 204 14.37 7.84 12.13
CA VAL A 204 14.89 8.03 10.75
C VAL A 204 16.36 7.67 10.70
N GLN A 205 17.17 8.16 11.66
CA GLN A 205 18.60 7.85 11.74
C GLN A 205 18.84 6.34 11.83
N ASP A 206 18.16 5.67 12.75
CA ASP A 206 18.30 4.24 12.94
C ASP A 206 17.80 3.45 11.71
N TRP A 207 16.70 3.90 11.07
CA TRP A 207 16.20 3.27 9.83
C TRP A 207 17.26 3.33 8.73
N LEU A 208 17.74 4.54 8.44
CA LEU A 208 18.70 4.78 7.36
C LEU A 208 20.02 4.05 7.62
N LYS A 209 20.48 4.02 8.88
CA LYS A 209 21.67 3.29 9.30
C LYS A 209 21.48 1.78 9.09
N ASN A 210 20.37 1.20 9.54
CA ASN A 210 20.10 -0.22 9.40
C ASN A 210 20.07 -0.67 7.92
N GLU A 211 19.42 0.10 7.04
CA GLU A 211 19.39 -0.23 5.61
C GLU A 211 20.75 0.00 4.93
N PHE A 212 21.47 1.06 5.30
CA PHE A 212 22.80 1.33 4.76
C PHE A 212 23.80 0.24 5.13
N GLU A 213 23.84 -0.19 6.40
CA GLU A 213 24.78 -1.22 6.89
C GLU A 213 24.62 -2.55 6.16
N LYS A 214 23.41 -2.93 5.73
CA LYS A 214 23.16 -4.14 4.93
C LYS A 214 23.89 -4.12 3.59
N LYS A 215 24.16 -2.94 3.02
CA LYS A 215 24.82 -2.77 1.71
C LYS A 215 26.20 -2.14 1.78
N ARG A 216 26.61 -1.63 2.93
CA ARG A 216 27.89 -0.95 3.17
C ARG A 216 29.09 -1.73 2.62
N ALA A 217 29.08 -3.05 2.85
CA ALA A 217 30.10 -3.95 2.35
C ALA A 217 30.16 -4.00 0.81
N ALA A 218 29.02 -4.16 0.16
CA ALA A 218 28.92 -4.21 -1.29
C ALA A 218 29.35 -2.89 -1.96
N LEU A 219 29.26 -1.78 -1.23
CA LEU A 219 29.70 -0.44 -1.67
C LEU A 219 31.20 -0.19 -1.43
N GLY A 220 31.93 -1.12 -0.80
CA GLY A 220 33.35 -0.96 -0.49
C GLY A 220 33.64 0.05 0.62
N LYS A 221 32.67 0.33 1.51
CA LYS A 221 32.74 1.35 2.56
C LYS A 221 33.10 0.80 3.95
N HIS A 222 33.98 -0.21 3.98
CA HIS A 222 34.29 -0.99 5.19
C HIS A 222 35.12 -0.23 6.24
N ASP A 223 36.03 0.65 5.80
CA ASP A 223 37.06 1.26 6.67
C ASP A 223 36.77 2.73 7.03
N GLU A 224 35.59 3.24 6.66
CA GLU A 224 35.21 4.64 6.87
C GLU A 224 34.56 4.84 8.26
N ASP A 225 35.28 5.44 9.22
CA ASP A 225 34.79 5.70 10.59
C ASP A 225 33.96 7.00 10.68
N TYR A 226 32.85 7.05 9.94
CA TYR A 226 31.91 8.17 9.90
C TYR A 226 30.58 7.80 10.56
N ASN A 227 30.05 8.71 11.39
CA ASN A 227 28.82 8.51 12.18
C ASN A 227 27.54 8.78 11.39
N PHE A 228 27.62 9.60 10.35
CA PHE A 228 26.52 10.11 9.54
C PHE A 228 26.70 9.78 8.05
N LEU A 229 27.47 8.73 7.74
CA LEU A 229 27.65 8.27 6.36
C LEU A 229 26.30 7.89 5.73
N HIS A 230 25.44 7.18 6.45
CA HIS A 230 24.09 6.85 5.99
C HIS A 230 23.26 8.11 5.71
N THR A 231 23.38 9.15 6.54
CA THR A 231 22.68 10.43 6.34
C THR A 231 23.18 11.14 5.08
N SER A 232 24.50 11.14 4.85
CA SER A 232 25.13 11.69 3.64
C SER A 232 24.60 11.02 2.37
N PHE A 233 24.49 9.69 2.39
CA PHE A 233 23.95 8.91 1.28
C PHE A 233 22.47 9.20 1.04
N TYR A 234 21.66 9.26 2.10
CA TYR A 234 20.24 9.56 2.00
C TYR A 234 19.97 10.98 1.45
N LEU A 235 20.67 12.00 1.94
CA LEU A 235 20.52 13.37 1.45
C LEU A 235 20.98 13.50 -0.01
N THR A 236 22.04 12.79 -0.39
CA THR A 236 22.47 12.72 -1.79
C THR A 236 21.41 12.07 -2.66
N LEU A 237 20.77 10.99 -2.18
CA LEU A 237 19.65 10.35 -2.89
C LEU A 237 18.49 11.32 -3.10
N LEU A 238 18.05 12.05 -2.07
CA LEU A 238 16.99 13.05 -2.21
C LEU A 238 17.35 14.13 -3.23
N LYS A 239 18.61 14.59 -3.25
CA LYS A 239 19.11 15.56 -4.23
C LYS A 239 19.09 15.02 -5.66
N VAL A 240 19.51 13.76 -5.86
CA VAL A 240 19.48 13.06 -7.15
C VAL A 240 18.04 12.94 -7.66
N LEU A 241 17.12 12.47 -6.82
CA LEU A 241 15.72 12.27 -7.18
C LEU A 241 14.98 13.60 -7.40
N GLY A 242 15.30 14.62 -6.61
CA GLY A 242 14.84 15.99 -6.84
C GLY A 242 15.31 16.52 -8.20
N LYS A 243 16.56 16.27 -8.59
CA LYS A 243 17.10 16.64 -9.91
C LYS A 243 16.44 15.85 -11.04
N ALA A 244 16.00 14.62 -10.78
CA ALA A 244 15.25 13.79 -11.71
C ALA A 244 13.75 14.11 -11.79
N ASP A 245 13.28 15.19 -11.13
CA ASP A 245 11.86 15.58 -11.06
C ASP A 245 11.00 14.42 -10.56
N THR A 246 11.37 13.74 -9.46
CA THR A 246 10.72 12.51 -8.95
C THR A 246 9.53 12.78 -8.02
N PHE A 247 9.46 13.96 -7.41
CA PHE A 247 8.54 14.23 -6.30
C PHE A 247 7.42 15.20 -6.72
N PRO A 248 6.24 14.69 -7.10
CA PRO A 248 5.12 15.55 -7.48
C PRO A 248 4.55 16.29 -6.27
N LYS A 249 3.94 17.45 -6.53
CA LYS A 249 3.10 18.12 -5.55
C LYS A 249 1.83 17.29 -5.31
N LEU A 250 1.46 17.18 -4.05
CA LEU A 250 0.37 16.34 -3.57
C LEU A 250 -0.69 17.18 -2.86
N THR A 251 -1.97 17.00 -3.20
CA THR A 251 -3.10 17.55 -2.44
C THR A 251 -3.89 16.44 -1.75
N LEU A 252 -4.19 16.62 -0.46
CA LEU A 252 -5.03 15.69 0.29
C LEU A 252 -6.47 16.22 0.37
N HIS A 253 -7.44 15.38 -0.01
CA HIS A 253 -8.85 15.72 -0.01
C HIS A 253 -9.66 14.83 0.93
N THR A 254 -10.71 15.41 1.49
CA THR A 254 -11.85 14.71 2.07
C THR A 254 -13.14 15.28 1.50
N HIS A 255 -14.13 14.43 1.26
CA HIS A 255 -15.45 14.84 0.81
C HIS A 255 -16.53 14.03 1.51
N ASN A 256 -17.66 14.69 1.80
CA ASN A 256 -18.85 14.04 2.35
C ASN A 256 -19.59 13.19 1.29
N VAL A 257 -19.43 13.54 0.01
CA VAL A 257 -20.02 12.81 -1.12
C VAL A 257 -19.02 11.77 -1.59
N CYS A 258 -19.46 10.52 -1.68
CA CYS A 258 -18.67 9.40 -2.18
C CYS A 258 -19.32 8.85 -3.46
N ILE A 259 -18.52 8.23 -4.31
CA ILE A 259 -19.00 7.41 -5.41
C ILE A 259 -19.04 5.97 -4.93
N ASP A 260 -20.22 5.36 -5.01
CA ASP A 260 -20.41 3.96 -4.67
C ASP A 260 -19.82 3.07 -5.77
N VAL A 261 -19.16 1.99 -5.36
CA VAL A 261 -18.52 1.03 -6.26
C VAL A 261 -18.93 -0.37 -5.84
N ASP A 262 -19.28 -1.20 -6.81
CA ASP A 262 -19.52 -2.62 -6.61
C ASP A 262 -18.31 -3.43 -7.08
N LEU A 263 -17.93 -4.42 -6.29
CA LEU A 263 -16.96 -5.43 -6.67
C LEU A 263 -17.72 -6.70 -7.09
N ILE A 264 -17.63 -7.07 -8.36
CA ILE A 264 -18.04 -8.39 -8.85
C ILE A 264 -16.81 -9.29 -8.79
N LEU A 265 -16.85 -10.29 -7.92
CA LEU A 265 -15.73 -11.22 -7.72
C LEU A 265 -16.15 -12.63 -8.12
N ASP A 266 -15.59 -13.10 -9.23
CA ASP A 266 -15.81 -14.44 -9.73
C ASP A 266 -14.75 -15.40 -9.21
N VAL A 267 -15.17 -16.30 -8.33
CA VAL A 267 -14.33 -17.32 -7.71
C VAL A 267 -14.38 -18.61 -8.53
N GLY A 268 -13.89 -18.52 -9.78
CA GLY A 268 -13.86 -19.63 -10.73
C GLY A 268 -12.98 -20.81 -10.30
N ASN A 269 -13.08 -21.92 -11.04
CA ASN A 269 -12.40 -23.17 -10.66
C ASN A 269 -10.86 -23.12 -10.81
N SER A 270 -10.39 -22.44 -11.85
CA SER A 270 -8.96 -22.31 -12.17
C SER A 270 -8.43 -20.90 -11.96
N ARG A 271 -9.27 -19.90 -12.18
CA ARG A 271 -8.93 -18.49 -12.12
C ARG A 271 -10.02 -17.75 -11.36
N THR A 272 -9.59 -16.69 -10.70
CA THR A 272 -10.44 -15.71 -10.04
C THR A 272 -10.27 -14.39 -10.76
N THR A 273 -11.37 -13.68 -10.97
CA THR A 273 -11.35 -12.33 -11.55
C THR A 273 -12.22 -11.40 -10.74
N GLY A 274 -11.78 -10.16 -10.59
CA GLY A 274 -12.54 -9.10 -9.95
C GLY A 274 -12.81 -8.00 -10.97
N VAL A 275 -14.01 -7.44 -10.94
CA VAL A 275 -14.41 -6.30 -11.76
C VAL A 275 -15.09 -5.27 -10.86
N LEU A 276 -14.70 -4.02 -11.03
CA LEU A 276 -15.19 -2.87 -10.28
C LEU A 276 -16.09 -2.03 -11.17
N VAL A 277 -17.25 -1.65 -10.66
CA VAL A 277 -18.26 -0.86 -11.37
C VAL A 277 -18.73 0.27 -10.48
N GLU A 278 -18.56 1.52 -10.93
CA GLU A 278 -19.15 2.68 -10.23
C GLU A 278 -20.68 2.65 -10.39
N SER A 279 -21.41 2.94 -9.31
CA SER A 279 -22.86 3.06 -9.36
C SER A 279 -23.31 4.09 -10.40
N ILE A 280 -24.36 3.75 -11.14
CA ILE A 280 -24.91 4.56 -12.22
C ILE A 280 -25.20 5.97 -11.72
N ARG A 281 -24.62 6.99 -12.37
CA ARG A 281 -24.96 8.39 -12.13
C ARG A 281 -26.42 8.59 -12.48
N THR A 282 -27.18 9.21 -11.58
CA THR A 282 -28.63 9.42 -11.74
C THR A 282 -28.93 10.02 -13.12
N GLY A 283 -29.67 9.29 -13.97
CA GLY A 283 -30.04 9.74 -15.32
C GLY A 283 -29.12 9.31 -16.47
N GLN A 284 -28.05 8.54 -16.24
CA GLN A 284 -27.25 7.92 -17.31
C GLN A 284 -27.60 6.43 -17.49
N PRO A 285 -27.67 5.90 -18.72
CA PRO A 285 -27.80 4.47 -18.95
C PRO A 285 -26.49 3.77 -18.54
N PHE A 286 -26.60 2.53 -18.03
CA PHE A 286 -25.43 1.71 -17.72
C PHE A 286 -24.69 1.30 -19.01
N GLU A 287 -23.39 1.55 -19.05
CA GLU A 287 -22.50 1.11 -20.13
C GLU A 287 -21.47 0.12 -19.59
N PHE A 288 -21.38 -1.07 -20.18
CA PHE A 288 -20.39 -2.09 -19.79
C PHE A 288 -18.93 -1.62 -19.94
N THR A 289 -18.69 -0.56 -20.71
CA THR A 289 -17.37 0.05 -20.88
C THR A 289 -16.85 0.71 -19.60
N ASP A 290 -17.71 0.96 -18.61
CA ASP A 290 -17.34 1.59 -17.35
C ASP A 290 -16.69 0.59 -16.36
N ALA A 291 -16.79 -0.71 -16.65
CA ALA A 291 -16.19 -1.77 -15.84
C ALA A 291 -14.66 -1.72 -15.86
N VAL A 292 -14.05 -1.81 -14.67
CA VAL A 292 -12.59 -1.80 -14.49
C VAL A 292 -12.15 -3.12 -13.86
N PRO A 293 -11.22 -3.87 -14.49
CA PRO A 293 -10.63 -5.04 -13.85
C PRO A 293 -9.96 -4.66 -12.52
N LEU A 294 -10.16 -5.48 -11.48
CA LEU A 294 -9.46 -5.34 -10.21
C LEU A 294 -7.95 -5.50 -10.44
N GLU A 295 -7.20 -4.47 -10.08
CA GLU A 295 -5.74 -4.51 -10.08
C GLU A 295 -5.22 -4.89 -8.68
N ILE A 296 -4.36 -5.90 -8.62
CA ILE A 296 -3.68 -6.35 -7.40
C ILE A 296 -2.24 -5.84 -7.44
N ARG A 297 -1.81 -5.16 -6.37
CA ARG A 297 -0.41 -4.75 -6.20
C ARG A 297 0.39 -5.83 -5.48
N ASP A 298 1.58 -6.15 -6.02
CA ASP A 298 2.54 -7.03 -5.37
C ASP A 298 3.17 -6.29 -4.19
N MET A 299 2.94 -6.75 -2.97
CA MET A 299 3.43 -6.05 -1.77
C MET A 299 4.91 -6.34 -1.50
N THR A 300 5.46 -7.41 -2.08
CA THR A 300 6.90 -7.70 -2.06
C THR A 300 7.67 -6.81 -3.03
N TYR A 301 7.13 -6.61 -4.23
CA TYR A 301 7.70 -5.78 -5.31
C TYR A 301 6.69 -4.71 -5.73
N PRO A 302 6.65 -3.57 -5.01
CA PRO A 302 5.57 -2.61 -5.10
C PRO A 302 5.48 -1.88 -6.44
N ASP A 303 6.49 -2.00 -7.32
CA ASP A 303 6.46 -1.50 -8.69
C ASP A 303 5.62 -2.36 -9.64
N ARG A 304 5.14 -3.53 -9.19
CA ARG A 304 4.37 -4.47 -10.00
C ARG A 304 2.91 -4.46 -9.62
N THR A 305 2.06 -4.39 -10.63
CA THR A 305 0.61 -4.57 -10.52
C THR A 305 0.11 -5.58 -11.53
N TYR A 306 -1.00 -6.24 -11.21
CA TYR A 306 -1.59 -7.29 -12.04
C TYR A 306 -3.11 -7.12 -12.10
N SER A 307 -3.66 -6.93 -13.31
CA SER A 307 -5.10 -6.82 -13.58
C SER A 307 -5.70 -8.06 -14.26
N GLU A 308 -4.85 -9.04 -14.61
CA GLU A 308 -5.25 -10.29 -15.23
C GLU A 308 -5.90 -11.26 -14.22
N PRO A 309 -6.80 -12.17 -14.67
CA PRO A 309 -7.30 -13.24 -13.81
C PRO A 309 -6.17 -14.06 -13.15
N PHE A 310 -6.30 -14.27 -11.85
CA PHE A 310 -5.24 -14.84 -11.01
C PHE A 310 -5.65 -16.19 -10.42
N ASP A 311 -4.68 -17.01 -10.01
CA ASP A 311 -4.96 -18.24 -9.27
C ASP A 311 -5.23 -17.92 -7.79
N MET A 312 -6.12 -18.68 -7.14
CA MET A 312 -6.41 -18.50 -5.71
C MET A 312 -5.35 -19.14 -4.81
N ARG A 313 -4.10 -19.15 -5.27
CA ARG A 313 -2.97 -19.61 -4.47
C ARG A 313 -2.71 -18.61 -3.38
N VAL A 314 -2.47 -19.11 -2.18
CA VAL A 314 -2.13 -18.30 -1.01
C VAL A 314 -0.73 -18.62 -0.54
N ALA A 315 -0.01 -17.59 -0.10
CA ALA A 315 1.26 -17.71 0.59
C ALA A 315 1.22 -16.84 1.84
N PHE A 316 1.53 -17.41 3.01
CA PHE A 316 1.65 -16.65 4.25
C PHE A 316 2.92 -15.81 4.19
N VAL A 317 2.75 -14.50 4.23
CA VAL A 317 3.85 -13.53 4.15
C VAL A 317 3.49 -12.34 5.02
N LYS A 318 4.36 -12.08 6.00
CA LYS A 318 4.25 -10.85 6.80
C LYS A 318 4.68 -9.67 5.94
N THR A 319 3.74 -8.76 5.66
CA THR A 319 3.97 -7.58 4.83
C THR A 319 4.25 -6.38 5.72
N SER A 320 5.35 -5.68 5.44
CA SER A 320 5.65 -4.36 6.01
C SER A 320 6.30 -3.50 4.94
N LEU A 321 5.96 -2.21 4.91
CA LEU A 321 6.62 -1.21 4.06
C LEU A 321 7.93 -0.74 4.72
N GLY A 322 8.72 -1.67 5.25
CA GLY A 322 9.96 -1.41 5.96
C GLY A 322 10.08 -2.07 7.33
N ASP A 323 10.81 -1.43 8.24
CA ASP A 323 11.09 -1.96 9.58
C ASP A 323 10.02 -1.50 10.59
N GLU A 324 9.20 -2.43 11.06
CA GLU A 324 8.15 -2.17 12.05
C GLU A 324 8.68 -1.62 13.37
N SER A 325 9.92 -1.97 13.74
CA SER A 325 10.53 -1.46 14.99
C SER A 325 10.73 0.05 14.94
N GLN A 326 10.93 0.60 13.75
CA GLN A 326 11.13 2.03 13.55
C GLN A 326 9.82 2.81 13.58
N PHE A 327 8.73 2.20 13.13
CA PHE A 327 7.39 2.76 13.34
C PHE A 327 7.03 2.82 14.84
N ILE A 328 7.41 1.79 15.61
CA ILE A 328 7.27 1.83 17.08
C ILE A 328 8.12 2.97 17.67
N LEU A 329 9.40 3.08 17.27
CA LEU A 329 10.31 4.13 17.75
C LEU A 329 9.85 5.54 17.37
N SER A 330 9.15 5.70 16.24
CA SER A 330 8.55 6.97 15.82
C SER A 330 7.34 7.40 16.68
N GLY A 331 6.78 6.49 17.47
CA GLY A 331 5.53 6.70 18.22
C GLY A 331 4.25 6.35 17.44
N ASN A 332 4.35 5.88 16.19
CA ASN A 332 3.21 5.45 15.37
C ASN A 332 3.33 3.98 14.94
N PRO A 333 3.05 3.01 15.84
CA PRO A 333 3.18 1.58 15.54
C PRO A 333 2.17 1.06 14.49
N LYS A 334 1.18 1.88 14.12
CA LYS A 334 0.16 1.52 13.12
C LYS A 334 0.44 2.14 11.75
N ALA A 335 1.56 2.83 11.56
CA ALA A 335 1.92 3.41 10.25
C ALA A 335 2.07 2.31 9.21
N PHE A 336 1.46 2.50 8.03
CA PHE A 336 1.56 1.59 6.90
C PHE A 336 1.19 0.12 7.20
N ALA A 337 0.24 -0.09 8.12
CA ALA A 337 -0.21 -1.42 8.49
C ALA A 337 -1.00 -2.09 7.36
N TRP A 338 -0.54 -3.26 6.91
CA TRP A 338 -1.25 -4.14 5.97
C TRP A 338 -1.54 -5.50 6.64
N PRO A 339 -2.72 -5.70 7.25
CA PRO A 339 -2.92 -6.74 8.26
C PRO A 339 -3.29 -8.11 7.68
N SER A 340 -3.31 -8.25 6.36
CA SER A 340 -3.62 -9.53 5.72
C SER A 340 -2.51 -10.57 5.96
N LEU A 341 -2.94 -11.79 6.29
CA LEU A 341 -2.05 -12.92 6.58
C LEU A 341 -1.39 -13.50 5.33
N VAL A 342 -1.98 -13.29 4.17
CA VAL A 342 -1.59 -14.00 2.94
C VAL A 342 -1.42 -13.04 1.77
N ARG A 343 -0.55 -13.42 0.84
CA ARG A 343 -0.52 -12.88 -0.52
C ARG A 343 -1.29 -13.81 -1.44
N ILE A 344 -1.76 -13.27 -2.56
CA ILE A 344 -2.53 -14.00 -3.57
C ILE A 344 -1.96 -13.80 -4.98
N GLY A 345 -2.41 -14.62 -5.94
CA GLY A 345 -2.10 -14.46 -7.35
C GLY A 345 -0.60 -14.57 -7.69
N ARG A 346 -0.12 -13.73 -8.61
CA ARG A 346 1.27 -13.81 -9.12
C ARG A 346 2.32 -13.63 -8.02
N GLU A 347 2.04 -12.82 -7.00
CA GLU A 347 2.92 -12.67 -5.84
C GLU A 347 3.05 -14.01 -5.09
N ALA A 348 1.92 -14.63 -4.72
CA ALA A 348 1.92 -15.92 -4.04
C ALA A 348 2.55 -17.04 -4.89
N GLN A 349 2.30 -17.04 -6.19
CA GLN A 349 2.90 -17.99 -7.13
C GLN A 349 4.42 -17.87 -7.16
N ARG A 350 4.94 -16.64 -7.30
CA ARG A 350 6.38 -16.37 -7.32
C ARG A 350 7.03 -16.78 -6.00
N LEU A 351 6.43 -16.41 -4.87
CA LEU A 351 6.94 -16.73 -3.53
C LEU A 351 6.94 -18.24 -3.27
N THR A 352 5.93 -18.96 -3.75
CA THR A 352 5.92 -20.43 -3.71
C THR A 352 7.12 -21.01 -4.46
N VAL A 353 7.41 -20.55 -5.68
CA VAL A 353 8.52 -21.11 -6.46
C VAL A 353 9.87 -20.84 -5.80
N LEU A 354 10.08 -19.63 -5.30
CA LEU A 354 11.35 -19.22 -4.69
C LEU A 354 11.66 -19.96 -3.38
N ASN A 355 10.63 -20.37 -2.62
CA ASN A 355 10.80 -20.95 -1.28
C ASN A 355 10.51 -22.47 -1.26
N THR A 356 10.77 -23.16 -2.37
CA THR A 356 10.45 -24.60 -2.53
C THR A 356 11.02 -25.49 -1.42
N ALA A 357 12.17 -25.14 -0.85
CA ALA A 357 12.79 -25.88 0.25
C ALA A 357 12.05 -25.72 1.60
N ASP A 358 11.39 -24.57 1.83
CA ASP A 358 10.74 -24.19 3.10
C ASP A 358 9.19 -24.29 3.04
N ASN A 359 8.66 -24.76 1.93
CA ASN A 359 7.25 -24.58 1.53
C ASN A 359 6.20 -25.43 2.27
N ASN A 360 6.56 -26.40 3.11
CA ASN A 360 5.59 -27.43 3.52
C ASN A 360 4.39 -26.88 4.32
N ASN A 361 4.52 -25.75 5.01
CA ASN A 361 3.46 -25.17 5.85
C ASN A 361 3.24 -23.67 5.66
N SER A 362 3.71 -23.06 4.56
CA SER A 362 3.58 -21.61 4.32
C SER A 362 2.72 -21.25 3.10
N VAL A 363 2.31 -22.25 2.30
CA VAL A 363 1.59 -22.02 1.03
C VAL A 363 0.44 -23.01 0.85
N MET A 364 -0.59 -22.61 0.10
CA MET A 364 -1.67 -23.52 -0.33
C MET A 364 -2.16 -23.15 -1.73
N SER A 365 -2.47 -24.18 -2.54
CA SER A 365 -2.81 -24.00 -3.95
C SER A 365 -4.15 -23.32 -4.21
N SER A 366 -5.19 -23.64 -3.43
CA SER A 366 -6.52 -23.01 -3.54
C SER A 366 -7.39 -23.34 -2.31
N PRO A 367 -7.74 -22.38 -1.43
CA PRO A 367 -8.63 -22.61 -0.29
C PRO A 367 -10.03 -23.04 -0.69
N LYS A 368 -10.56 -22.53 -1.80
CA LYS A 368 -11.84 -22.94 -2.40
C LYS A 368 -12.02 -24.47 -2.53
N ARG A 369 -10.94 -25.25 -2.71
CA ARG A 369 -11.02 -26.73 -2.86
C ARG A 369 -11.21 -27.47 -1.53
N TYR A 370 -11.10 -26.74 -0.42
CA TYR A 370 -11.10 -27.26 0.93
C TYR A 370 -12.15 -26.55 1.81
N LEU A 371 -13.19 -25.97 1.22
CA LEU A 371 -14.30 -25.36 1.96
C LEU A 371 -14.99 -26.36 2.91
N TRP A 372 -14.96 -27.65 2.56
CA TRP A 372 -15.47 -28.72 3.41
C TRP A 372 -14.55 -29.07 4.59
N ASP A 373 -13.27 -28.66 4.58
CA ASP A 373 -12.31 -29.00 5.62
C ASP A 373 -12.20 -27.89 6.67
N THR A 374 -13.14 -27.94 7.60
CA THR A 374 -13.25 -27.00 8.74
C THR A 374 -12.44 -27.45 9.95
N GLU A 375 -11.75 -28.58 9.88
CA GLU A 375 -11.01 -29.14 11.01
C GLU A 375 -9.70 -28.39 11.27
N LYS A 376 -9.36 -28.31 12.56
CA LYS A 376 -8.08 -27.74 13.01
C LYS A 376 -6.92 -28.55 12.42
N ARG A 377 -5.91 -27.87 11.87
CA ARG A 377 -4.70 -28.54 11.36
C ARG A 377 -3.86 -29.12 12.49
N VAL A 378 -3.16 -30.20 12.17
CA VAL A 378 -2.18 -30.83 13.08
C VAL A 378 -0.88 -30.02 13.16
N PHE A 379 -0.46 -29.39 12.06
CA PHE A 379 0.76 -28.59 11.98
C PHE A 379 0.42 -27.12 11.80
N PRO A 380 1.15 -26.20 12.49
CA PRO A 380 0.87 -24.78 12.41
C PRO A 380 1.29 -24.22 11.05
N TRP A 381 0.56 -23.22 10.57
CA TRP A 381 0.98 -22.41 9.44
C TRP A 381 2.19 -21.55 9.82
N THR A 382 3.16 -21.50 8.92
CA THR A 382 4.34 -20.63 9.03
C THR A 382 4.29 -19.57 7.94
N TYR A 383 5.10 -18.52 8.04
CA TYR A 383 5.22 -17.53 6.96
C TYR A 383 6.60 -17.53 6.32
N ILE A 384 6.63 -17.10 5.06
CA ILE A 384 7.85 -16.91 4.28
C ILE A 384 8.55 -15.64 4.78
N SER A 385 9.75 -15.77 5.34
CA SER A 385 10.60 -14.63 5.71
C SER A 385 11.49 -14.22 4.54
N LYS A 386 11.83 -12.92 4.45
CA LYS A 386 12.81 -12.41 3.48
C LYS A 386 14.25 -12.66 3.92
N THR A 387 14.48 -12.88 5.21
CA THR A 387 15.79 -13.19 5.78
C THR A 387 15.94 -14.69 5.93
N ASP A 388 17.14 -15.22 5.65
CA ASP A 388 17.53 -16.61 5.92
C ASP A 388 17.52 -16.83 7.44
N GLU A 389 16.33 -17.08 7.99
CA GLU A 389 16.14 -17.38 9.39
C GLU A 389 16.32 -18.87 9.63
N GLN A 390 17.00 -19.23 10.74
CA GLN A 390 17.24 -20.62 11.08
C GLN A 390 15.96 -21.40 11.42
N PHE A 391 14.86 -20.72 11.78
CA PHE A 391 13.60 -21.34 12.19
C PHE A 391 12.41 -20.67 11.53
N ALA A 392 11.48 -21.49 11.03
CA ALA A 392 10.21 -21.00 10.49
C ALA A 392 9.35 -20.36 11.59
N LYS A 393 8.90 -19.13 11.36
CA LYS A 393 8.06 -18.39 12.31
C LYS A 393 6.57 -18.66 12.10
N PRO A 394 5.76 -18.76 13.16
CA PRO A 394 4.33 -19.00 13.06
C PRO A 394 3.61 -17.83 12.40
N ALA A 395 2.57 -18.12 11.62
CA ALA A 395 1.70 -17.14 10.98
C ALA A 395 0.72 -16.44 11.95
N LEU A 396 1.26 -15.78 12.99
CA LEU A 396 0.53 -14.99 13.99
C LEU A 396 0.93 -13.51 13.89
N TYR A 397 0.33 -12.80 12.94
CA TYR A 397 0.53 -11.36 12.71
C TYR A 397 -0.74 -10.76 12.11
N GLY A 398 -0.80 -9.43 11.93
CA GLY A 398 -1.93 -8.78 11.28
C GLY A 398 -3.27 -9.12 11.96
N ILE A 399 -4.27 -9.54 11.19
CA ILE A 399 -5.60 -9.90 11.71
C ILE A 399 -5.65 -11.24 12.46
N ALA A 400 -4.56 -12.00 12.61
CA ALA A 400 -4.58 -13.34 13.20
C ALA A 400 -5.14 -13.36 14.64
N GLU A 401 -4.93 -12.28 15.41
CA GLU A 401 -5.45 -12.13 16.77
C GLU A 401 -6.99 -12.04 16.84
N LEU A 402 -7.66 -11.81 15.70
CA LEU A 402 -9.12 -11.78 15.59
C LEU A 402 -9.71 -13.18 15.38
N PHE A 403 -8.89 -14.22 15.25
CA PHE A 403 -9.34 -15.58 14.95
C PHE A 403 -8.96 -16.57 16.06
N THR A 404 -9.74 -17.64 16.17
CA THR A 404 -9.42 -18.82 16.99
C THR A 404 -8.28 -19.64 16.36
N GLU A 405 -7.71 -20.59 17.11
CA GLU A 405 -6.64 -21.45 16.58
C GLU A 405 -7.05 -22.29 15.35
N ASP A 406 -8.34 -22.60 15.17
CA ASP A 406 -8.90 -23.30 13.99
C ASP A 406 -9.36 -22.36 12.87
N GLY A 407 -9.26 -21.05 13.06
CA GLY A 407 -9.46 -20.03 12.03
C GLY A 407 -10.89 -19.50 11.91
N LYS A 408 -11.68 -19.56 12.99
CA LYS A 408 -13.01 -18.93 13.06
C LYS A 408 -12.91 -17.53 13.66
N LEU A 409 -13.78 -16.62 13.25
CA LEU A 409 -13.78 -15.26 13.76
C LEU A 409 -14.19 -15.25 15.25
N LEU A 410 -13.34 -14.66 16.11
CA LEU A 410 -13.54 -14.68 17.57
C LEU A 410 -14.84 -14.02 18.00
N GLU A 411 -15.19 -12.90 17.39
CA GLU A 411 -16.39 -12.15 17.73
C GLU A 411 -17.64 -13.01 17.53
N SER A 412 -17.77 -13.65 16.36
CA SER A 412 -18.87 -14.56 16.06
C SER A 412 -18.89 -15.78 16.97
N GLU A 413 -17.74 -16.36 17.33
CA GLU A 413 -17.70 -17.49 18.25
C GLU A 413 -18.05 -17.08 19.70
N ARG A 414 -17.73 -15.84 20.11
CA ARG A 414 -18.12 -15.31 21.43
C ARG A 414 -19.61 -15.10 21.52
N GLU A 415 -20.24 -14.61 20.45
CA GLU A 415 -21.70 -14.47 20.37
C GLU A 415 -22.40 -15.83 20.48
N LYS A 416 -21.90 -16.85 19.78
CA LYS A 416 -22.40 -18.24 19.91
C LYS A 416 -22.24 -18.77 21.33
N ALA A 417 -21.06 -18.60 21.93
CA ALA A 417 -20.80 -19.04 23.30
C ALA A 417 -21.64 -18.30 24.36
N ALA A 418 -22.06 -17.06 24.09
CA ALA A 418 -22.99 -16.33 24.96
C ALA A 418 -24.42 -16.89 24.90
N GLN A 419 -24.79 -17.52 23.77
CA GLN A 419 -26.10 -18.14 23.56
C GLN A 419 -26.14 -19.62 24.00
N ASP A 420 -24.98 -20.29 24.05
CA ASP A 420 -24.84 -21.69 24.45
C ASP A 420 -23.98 -21.85 25.72
N PRO A 421 -24.60 -22.12 26.89
CA PRO A 421 -23.89 -22.29 28.15
C PRO A 421 -22.90 -23.47 28.19
N GLU A 422 -23.02 -24.45 27.29
CA GLU A 422 -22.11 -25.60 27.23
C GLU A 422 -20.83 -25.29 26.41
N MET A 423 -20.88 -24.25 25.58
CA MET A 423 -19.77 -23.85 24.73
C MET A 423 -18.70 -23.12 25.54
N LYS A 424 -17.44 -23.55 25.39
CA LYS A 424 -16.30 -22.89 26.04
C LYS A 424 -16.07 -21.51 25.44
N THR A 425 -15.68 -20.55 26.29
CA THR A 425 -15.27 -19.21 25.84
C THR A 425 -14.11 -19.32 24.83
N PRO A 426 -14.28 -18.83 23.59
CA PRO A 426 -13.22 -18.87 22.60
C PRO A 426 -12.13 -17.85 22.93
N TYR A 427 -10.87 -18.21 22.64
CA TYR A 427 -9.69 -17.39 22.87
C TYR A 427 -8.92 -17.17 21.56
N PRO A 428 -8.19 -16.04 21.42
CA PRO A 428 -7.35 -15.77 20.26
C PRO A 428 -6.34 -16.87 19.97
N ALA A 429 -6.02 -17.08 18.69
CA ALA A 429 -5.07 -18.08 18.26
C ALA A 429 -3.71 -17.89 18.96
N MET A 430 -3.31 -18.85 19.80
CA MET A 430 -1.95 -18.92 20.35
C MET A 430 -1.01 -19.63 19.39
N ASN A 431 -1.56 -20.43 18.48
CA ASN A 431 -0.87 -21.11 17.41
C ASN A 431 -1.74 -21.10 16.15
N PRO A 432 -1.14 -20.93 14.96
CA PRO A 432 -1.88 -20.78 13.71
C PRO A 432 -2.24 -22.15 13.11
N TYR A 433 -3.08 -22.93 13.80
CA TYR A 433 -3.57 -24.23 13.33
C TYR A 433 -4.81 -24.11 12.44
N PHE A 434 -4.95 -22.98 11.76
CA PHE A 434 -6.10 -22.60 10.96
C PHE A 434 -6.51 -23.73 9.99
N SER A 435 -7.81 -24.05 9.96
CA SER A 435 -8.38 -25.04 9.04
C SER A 435 -8.11 -24.66 7.58
N ARG A 436 -8.07 -25.65 6.66
CA ARG A 436 -7.87 -25.34 5.24
C ARG A 436 -9.01 -24.49 4.67
N SER A 437 -10.22 -24.62 5.20
CA SER A 437 -11.36 -23.78 4.85
C SER A 437 -11.13 -22.31 5.22
N SER A 438 -10.68 -22.02 6.45
CA SER A 438 -10.47 -20.65 6.93
C SER A 438 -9.44 -19.83 6.15
N LEU A 439 -8.55 -20.47 5.39
CA LEU A 439 -7.65 -19.76 4.48
C LEU A 439 -8.42 -19.04 3.36
N MET A 440 -9.67 -19.42 3.09
CA MET A 440 -10.57 -18.66 2.23
C MET A 440 -10.89 -17.28 2.82
N THR A 441 -11.15 -17.20 4.12
CA THR A 441 -11.35 -15.92 4.84
C THR A 441 -10.13 -15.01 4.64
N PHE A 442 -8.92 -15.54 4.83
CA PHE A 442 -7.70 -14.75 4.68
C PHE A 442 -7.43 -14.33 3.23
N ALA A 443 -7.72 -15.19 2.26
CA ALA A 443 -7.61 -14.85 0.84
C ALA A 443 -8.59 -13.73 0.44
N LEU A 444 -9.85 -13.82 0.91
CA LEU A 444 -10.86 -12.79 0.65
C LEU A 444 -10.52 -11.47 1.36
N ALA A 445 -9.97 -11.52 2.58
CA ALA A 445 -9.50 -10.33 3.27
C ALA A 445 -8.40 -9.60 2.47
N GLU A 446 -7.46 -10.33 1.87
CA GLU A 446 -6.46 -9.75 0.98
C GLU A 446 -7.10 -9.11 -0.27
N ILE A 447 -8.05 -9.81 -0.93
CA ILE A 447 -8.76 -9.29 -2.11
C ILE A 447 -9.51 -7.98 -1.76
N PHE A 448 -10.19 -7.95 -0.62
CA PHE A 448 -10.96 -6.78 -0.20
C PHE A 448 -10.05 -5.60 0.14
N MET A 449 -8.92 -5.85 0.81
CA MET A 449 -7.89 -4.83 1.06
C MET A 449 -7.35 -4.22 -0.24
N GLN A 450 -7.03 -5.06 -1.23
CA GLN A 450 -6.59 -4.62 -2.55
C GLN A 450 -7.68 -3.80 -3.26
N ALA A 451 -8.94 -4.25 -3.22
CA ALA A 451 -10.06 -3.57 -3.87
C ALA A 451 -10.35 -2.20 -3.26
N VAL A 452 -10.46 -2.09 -1.92
CA VAL A 452 -10.72 -0.81 -1.23
C VAL A 452 -9.59 0.19 -1.49
N THR A 453 -8.34 -0.30 -1.51
CA THR A 453 -7.18 0.53 -1.83
C THR A 453 -7.22 1.00 -3.29
N TYR A 454 -7.50 0.09 -4.22
CA TYR A 454 -7.44 0.36 -5.66
C TYR A 454 -8.51 1.35 -6.14
N VAL A 455 -9.75 1.25 -5.66
CA VAL A 455 -10.82 2.20 -6.06
C VAL A 455 -10.51 3.64 -5.64
N ASN A 456 -9.67 3.81 -4.62
CA ASN A 456 -9.16 5.10 -4.17
C ASN A 456 -7.73 5.39 -4.63
N SER A 457 -7.18 4.63 -5.58
CA SER A 457 -5.90 4.98 -6.21
C SER A 457 -6.06 6.18 -7.15
N TYR A 458 -5.03 7.01 -7.26
CA TYR A 458 -5.05 8.16 -8.17
C TYR A 458 -5.29 7.74 -9.62
N SER A 459 -4.69 6.63 -10.06
CA SER A 459 -4.87 6.07 -11.41
C SER A 459 -6.31 5.65 -11.69
N PHE A 460 -6.98 4.97 -10.75
CA PHE A 460 -8.38 4.58 -10.89
C PHE A 460 -9.28 5.81 -11.02
N ARG A 461 -9.16 6.77 -10.10
CA ARG A 461 -10.00 7.98 -10.10
C ARG A 461 -9.74 8.87 -11.31
N LYS A 462 -8.50 8.96 -11.78
CA LYS A 462 -8.16 9.67 -13.02
C LYS A 462 -8.80 9.05 -14.24
N ARG A 463 -8.81 7.71 -14.32
CA ARG A 463 -9.48 6.98 -15.40
C ARG A 463 -10.99 7.20 -15.40
N GLN A 464 -11.64 7.14 -14.24
CA GLN A 464 -13.10 7.27 -14.08
C GLN A 464 -13.58 8.74 -14.05
N GLY A 465 -12.66 9.69 -13.84
CA GLY A 465 -12.96 11.11 -13.66
C GLY A 465 -13.39 11.44 -12.22
N GLN A 466 -13.71 12.72 -11.96
CA GLN A 466 -14.03 13.20 -10.60
C GLN A 466 -12.92 12.82 -9.59
N GLU A 467 -11.67 13.14 -9.93
CA GLU A 467 -10.44 12.74 -9.20
C GLU A 467 -10.44 13.09 -7.71
N ASN A 468 -11.22 14.08 -7.29
CA ASN A 468 -11.25 14.55 -5.90
C ASN A 468 -12.29 13.82 -5.03
N LEU A 469 -13.19 13.03 -5.64
CA LEU A 469 -14.24 12.32 -4.88
C LEU A 469 -13.76 10.94 -4.40
N PRO A 470 -13.98 10.60 -3.11
CA PRO A 470 -13.72 9.28 -2.57
C PRO A 470 -14.60 8.22 -3.23
N ARG A 471 -14.06 7.01 -3.37
CA ARG A 471 -14.82 5.81 -3.75
C ARG A 471 -15.07 4.95 -2.52
N LYS A 472 -16.24 4.33 -2.45
CA LYS A 472 -16.58 3.38 -1.39
C LYS A 472 -17.15 2.11 -1.98
N LEU A 473 -16.58 0.97 -1.58
CA LEU A 473 -17.22 -0.31 -1.91
C LEU A 473 -18.55 -0.41 -1.16
N LYS A 474 -19.63 -0.72 -1.88
CA LYS A 474 -20.98 -0.91 -1.30
C LYS A 474 -21.46 -2.34 -1.35
N ARG A 475 -21.13 -3.06 -2.43
CA ARG A 475 -21.54 -4.46 -2.60
C ARG A 475 -20.37 -5.27 -3.12
N ILE A 476 -20.25 -6.49 -2.62
CA ILE A 476 -19.37 -7.52 -3.17
C ILE A 476 -20.27 -8.63 -3.69
N VAL A 477 -20.44 -8.69 -5.01
CA VAL A 477 -21.21 -9.75 -5.68
C VAL A 477 -20.29 -10.93 -5.91
N LEU A 478 -20.55 -12.04 -5.22
CA LEU A 478 -19.77 -13.27 -5.32
C LEU A 478 -20.45 -14.24 -6.29
N THR A 479 -19.69 -14.63 -7.32
CA THR A 479 -20.07 -15.72 -8.22
C THR A 479 -19.23 -16.96 -7.95
N CYS A 480 -19.85 -18.13 -8.08
CA CYS A 480 -19.21 -19.42 -7.80
C CYS A 480 -19.17 -20.34 -9.04
N PRO A 481 -18.32 -21.38 -9.04
CA PRO A 481 -18.30 -22.36 -10.12
C PRO A 481 -19.65 -23.06 -10.28
N THR A 482 -20.05 -23.35 -11.52
CA THR A 482 -21.36 -23.93 -11.90
C THR A 482 -21.82 -25.11 -11.04
N ALA A 483 -20.90 -26.02 -10.67
CA ALA A 483 -21.23 -27.26 -9.97
C ALA A 483 -20.81 -27.26 -8.47
N MET A 484 -20.65 -26.07 -7.87
CA MET A 484 -20.35 -25.97 -6.44
C MET A 484 -21.57 -26.39 -5.60
N LEU A 485 -21.37 -27.25 -4.61
CA LEU A 485 -22.46 -27.70 -3.73
C LEU A 485 -23.05 -26.51 -2.97
N GLU A 486 -24.36 -26.50 -2.72
CA GLU A 486 -25.01 -25.41 -1.97
C GLU A 486 -24.36 -25.19 -0.60
N THR A 487 -23.95 -26.26 0.09
CA THR A 487 -23.21 -26.18 1.35
C THR A 487 -21.87 -25.45 1.21
N GLU A 488 -21.12 -25.69 0.14
CA GLU A 488 -19.86 -24.99 -0.14
C GLU A 488 -20.12 -23.53 -0.57
N GLN A 489 -21.21 -23.27 -1.28
CA GLN A 489 -21.64 -21.92 -1.65
C GLN A 489 -21.96 -21.06 -0.42
N ILE A 490 -22.58 -21.66 0.61
CA ILE A 490 -22.84 -21.03 1.90
C ILE A 490 -21.52 -20.74 2.63
N ILE A 491 -20.65 -21.75 2.78
CA ILE A 491 -19.37 -21.61 3.49
C ILE A 491 -18.48 -20.52 2.85
N LEU A 492 -18.46 -20.44 1.51
CA LEU A 492 -17.73 -19.39 0.79
C LEU A 492 -18.19 -17.98 1.20
N ARG A 493 -19.50 -17.77 1.33
CA ARG A 493 -20.09 -16.48 1.72
C ARG A 493 -19.93 -16.18 3.19
N GLU A 494 -19.95 -17.20 4.05
CA GLU A 494 -19.60 -17.04 5.45
C GLU A 494 -18.16 -16.58 5.61
N HIS A 495 -17.20 -17.18 4.89
CA HIS A 495 -15.82 -16.72 4.89
C HIS A 495 -15.66 -15.30 4.34
N ALA A 496 -16.47 -14.90 3.36
CA ALA A 496 -16.50 -13.52 2.89
C ALA A 496 -17.03 -12.54 3.95
N LYS A 497 -18.10 -12.91 4.67
CA LYS A 497 -18.62 -12.13 5.79
C LYS A 497 -17.58 -12.01 6.92
N GLU A 498 -16.96 -13.13 7.31
CA GLU A 498 -15.92 -13.14 8.34
C GLU A 498 -14.71 -12.28 7.95
N ALA A 499 -14.29 -12.33 6.69
CA ALA A 499 -13.20 -11.51 6.18
C ALA A 499 -13.52 -10.02 6.29
N LEU A 500 -14.75 -9.65 5.90
CA LEU A 500 -15.23 -8.28 6.00
C LEU A 500 -15.33 -7.82 7.45
N SER A 501 -15.90 -8.64 8.33
CA SER A 501 -15.99 -8.33 9.77
C SER A 501 -14.61 -8.18 10.40
N ALA A 502 -13.65 -9.07 10.09
CA ALA A 502 -12.29 -8.95 10.61
C ALA A 502 -11.61 -7.63 10.19
N LEU A 503 -11.77 -7.22 8.93
CA LEU A 503 -11.21 -5.96 8.47
C LEU A 503 -11.92 -4.73 9.07
N LYS A 504 -13.24 -4.79 9.26
CA LYS A 504 -14.01 -3.74 9.98
C LYS A 504 -13.53 -3.62 11.43
N SER A 505 -13.30 -4.73 12.12
CA SER A 505 -12.79 -4.74 13.50
C SER A 505 -11.34 -4.23 13.59
N TYR A 506 -10.52 -4.46 12.55
CA TYR A 506 -9.14 -3.97 12.51
C TYR A 506 -9.02 -2.47 12.23
N PHE A 507 -9.73 -1.95 11.21
CA PHE A 507 -9.60 -0.56 10.74
C PHE A 507 -10.70 0.39 11.26
N GLY A 508 -11.80 -0.13 11.79
CA GLY A 508 -13.02 0.63 12.05
C GLY A 508 -13.82 0.97 10.79
N THR A 509 -14.82 1.83 10.93
CA THR A 509 -15.82 2.15 9.89
C THR A 509 -15.40 3.23 8.90
N ASN A 510 -14.24 3.87 9.09
CA ASN A 510 -13.77 4.94 8.20
C ASN A 510 -13.17 4.40 6.90
N PHE A 511 -12.51 3.24 6.96
CA PHE A 511 -11.81 2.63 5.83
C PHE A 511 -12.72 1.67 5.05
N ILE A 512 -13.54 0.89 5.76
CA ILE A 512 -14.50 -0.03 5.17
C ILE A 512 -15.91 0.44 5.54
N ASP A 513 -16.76 0.57 4.53
CA ASP A 513 -18.14 0.99 4.73
C ASP A 513 -18.87 -0.01 5.65
N GLU A 514 -19.51 0.51 6.69
CA GLU A 514 -20.25 -0.29 7.66
C GLU A 514 -21.36 -1.13 7.00
N ASN A 515 -21.96 -0.61 5.94
CA ASN A 515 -23.04 -1.25 5.19
C ASN A 515 -22.55 -2.03 3.96
N LEU A 516 -21.23 -2.21 3.78
CA LEU A 516 -20.71 -3.10 2.74
C LEU A 516 -21.30 -4.50 2.91
N ALA A 517 -21.99 -4.98 1.87
CA ALA A 517 -22.70 -6.25 1.90
C ALA A 517 -22.08 -7.29 0.94
N ILE A 518 -22.12 -8.55 1.35
CA ILE A 518 -21.81 -9.71 0.49
C ILE A 518 -23.12 -10.17 -0.16
N ILE A 519 -23.13 -10.31 -1.48
CA ILE A 519 -24.31 -10.67 -2.26
C ILE A 519 -24.03 -11.91 -3.12
N PRO A 520 -24.90 -12.94 -3.12
CA PRO A 520 -26.03 -13.10 -2.21
C PRO A 520 -25.55 -13.38 -0.79
N ASP A 521 -26.42 -13.13 0.18
CA ASP A 521 -26.17 -13.42 1.59
C ASP A 521 -26.20 -14.94 1.86
N ALA A 522 -25.35 -15.42 2.77
CA ALA A 522 -25.33 -16.85 3.15
C ALA A 522 -26.68 -17.33 3.73
N ASP A 523 -27.38 -16.47 4.48
CA ASP A 523 -28.70 -16.77 5.05
C ASP A 523 -29.80 -16.73 4.01
N ASP A 524 -29.63 -15.95 2.93
CA ASP A 524 -30.58 -15.94 1.82
C ASP A 524 -30.52 -17.26 1.04
N ILE A 525 -29.31 -17.79 0.77
CA ILE A 525 -29.14 -19.10 0.12
C ILE A 525 -29.81 -20.22 0.94
N ARG A 526 -29.80 -20.14 2.27
CA ARG A 526 -30.45 -21.14 3.14
C ARG A 526 -31.98 -21.16 3.03
N ARG A 527 -32.60 -20.11 2.46
CA ARG A 527 -34.06 -20.05 2.27
C ARG A 527 -34.50 -20.91 1.09
N ASP A 528 -35.77 -21.30 1.14
CA ASP A 528 -36.47 -21.89 -0.01
C ASP A 528 -36.30 -21.00 -1.25
N GLU A 529 -36.09 -21.59 -2.42
CA GLU A 529 -35.79 -20.86 -3.67
C GLU A 529 -36.78 -19.73 -3.98
N GLU A 530 -38.08 -19.93 -3.69
CA GLU A 530 -39.14 -18.95 -3.91
C GLU A 530 -39.11 -17.74 -2.97
N LYS A 531 -38.36 -17.83 -1.85
CA LYS A 531 -38.24 -16.79 -0.81
C LYS A 531 -36.88 -16.11 -0.83
N ARG A 532 -35.99 -16.49 -1.74
CA ARG A 532 -34.68 -15.86 -1.91
C ARG A 532 -34.88 -14.45 -2.45
N GLU A 533 -34.15 -13.49 -1.88
CA GLU A 533 -34.15 -12.10 -2.31
C GLU A 533 -33.19 -11.90 -3.49
N ASP A 534 -32.05 -12.59 -3.45
CA ASP A 534 -31.00 -12.51 -4.45
C ASP A 534 -30.96 -13.76 -5.33
N TRP A 535 -30.41 -13.62 -6.53
CA TRP A 535 -30.19 -14.74 -7.44
C TRP A 535 -28.93 -15.50 -7.03
N ASN A 536 -28.95 -16.82 -7.21
CA ASN A 536 -27.73 -17.61 -7.14
C ASN A 536 -26.89 -17.35 -8.40
N TYR A 537 -25.79 -16.62 -8.22
CA TYR A 537 -24.85 -16.36 -9.29
C TYR A 537 -23.82 -17.49 -9.39
N ASP A 538 -23.94 -18.27 -10.44
CA ASP A 538 -22.91 -19.21 -10.89
C ASP A 538 -22.42 -18.87 -12.30
N GLU A 539 -21.26 -19.41 -12.67
CA GLU A 539 -20.61 -19.15 -13.96
C GLU A 539 -21.53 -19.43 -15.17
N ALA A 540 -22.34 -20.48 -15.16
CA ALA A 540 -23.25 -20.79 -16.26
C ALA A 540 -24.45 -19.83 -16.29
N THR A 541 -25.05 -19.56 -15.13
CA THR A 541 -26.20 -18.66 -14.99
C THR A 541 -25.83 -17.23 -15.41
N CYS A 542 -24.66 -16.74 -15.01
CA CYS A 542 -24.16 -15.42 -15.41
C CYS A 542 -23.94 -15.28 -16.92
N ASN A 543 -23.48 -16.35 -17.59
CA ASN A 543 -23.35 -16.35 -19.05
C ASN A 543 -24.71 -16.26 -19.77
N GLN A 544 -25.72 -16.98 -19.26
CA GLN A 544 -27.09 -16.89 -19.80
C GLN A 544 -27.69 -15.51 -19.56
N LEU A 545 -27.46 -14.91 -18.39
CA LEU A 545 -27.90 -13.56 -18.07
C LEU A 545 -27.32 -12.51 -19.02
N ALA A 546 -26.04 -12.60 -19.34
CA ALA A 546 -25.40 -11.70 -20.29
C ALA A 546 -26.03 -11.83 -21.69
N PHE A 547 -26.33 -13.06 -22.13
CA PHE A 547 -27.03 -13.31 -23.39
C PHE A 547 -28.43 -12.68 -23.39
N VAL A 548 -29.24 -12.94 -22.36
CA VAL A 548 -30.60 -12.40 -22.22
C VAL A 548 -30.58 -10.87 -22.19
N TYR A 549 -29.62 -10.28 -21.47
CA TYR A 549 -29.44 -8.82 -21.46
C TYR A 549 -29.13 -8.27 -22.85
N GLY A 550 -28.22 -8.91 -23.60
CA GLY A 550 -27.89 -8.51 -24.97
C GLY A 550 -29.08 -8.60 -25.92
N GLU A 551 -29.88 -9.66 -25.83
CA GLU A 551 -31.13 -9.77 -26.60
C GLU A 551 -32.09 -8.62 -26.27
N ILE A 552 -32.34 -8.38 -24.98
CA ILE A 552 -33.26 -7.32 -24.53
C ILE A 552 -32.77 -5.94 -24.98
N LYS A 553 -31.50 -5.63 -24.75
CA LYS A 553 -30.92 -4.32 -25.04
C LYS A 553 -30.84 -4.06 -26.54
N ASP A 554 -30.22 -4.97 -27.29
CA ASP A 554 -29.81 -4.70 -28.67
C ASP A 554 -30.87 -5.12 -29.70
N ARG A 555 -31.51 -6.29 -29.52
CA ARG A 555 -32.52 -6.78 -30.48
C ARG A 555 -33.92 -6.29 -30.17
N PHE A 556 -34.27 -6.24 -28.90
CA PHE A 556 -35.59 -5.81 -28.44
C PHE A 556 -35.62 -4.36 -27.97
N MET A 557 -34.55 -3.58 -28.20
CA MET A 557 -34.48 -2.13 -27.96
C MET A 557 -34.89 -1.72 -26.53
N ASN A 558 -34.37 -2.44 -25.53
CA ASN A 558 -34.71 -2.33 -24.11
C ASN A 558 -36.16 -2.72 -23.75
N ASN A 559 -36.87 -3.45 -24.61
CA ASN A 559 -38.22 -3.94 -24.34
C ASN A 559 -38.21 -5.38 -23.82
N ALA A 560 -37.98 -5.53 -22.50
CA ALA A 560 -37.95 -6.83 -21.83
C ALA A 560 -39.26 -7.60 -21.97
N SER A 561 -40.41 -6.92 -21.87
CA SER A 561 -41.73 -7.57 -22.01
C SER A 561 -41.94 -8.18 -23.39
N LEU A 562 -41.49 -7.50 -24.45
CA LEU A 562 -41.56 -8.04 -25.81
C LEU A 562 -40.66 -9.27 -25.97
N TYR A 563 -39.44 -9.24 -25.41
CA TYR A 563 -38.55 -10.40 -25.41
C TYR A 563 -39.20 -11.62 -24.75
N ILE A 564 -39.69 -11.45 -23.50
CA ILE A 564 -40.32 -12.53 -22.73
C ILE A 564 -41.54 -13.10 -23.46
N ASN A 565 -42.41 -12.24 -24.01
CA ASN A 565 -43.61 -12.69 -24.74
C ASN A 565 -43.28 -13.38 -26.08
N THR A 566 -42.13 -13.07 -26.69
CA THR A 566 -41.74 -13.63 -27.99
C THR A 566 -40.97 -14.94 -27.84
N VAL A 567 -40.10 -15.04 -26.84
CA VAL A 567 -39.15 -16.15 -26.66
C VAL A 567 -39.57 -17.10 -25.54
N GLY A 568 -40.26 -16.58 -24.52
CA GLY A 568 -40.72 -17.32 -23.36
C GLY A 568 -41.78 -18.37 -23.70
N LYS A 569 -41.90 -19.38 -22.83
CA LYS A 569 -42.93 -20.42 -22.94
C LYS A 569 -43.60 -20.61 -21.59
N LEU A 570 -44.90 -20.86 -21.59
CA LEU A 570 -45.63 -21.23 -20.38
C LEU A 570 -45.05 -22.54 -19.83
N ARG A 571 -44.59 -22.54 -18.57
CA ARG A 571 -44.20 -23.76 -17.87
C ARG A 571 -45.45 -24.58 -17.57
N GLN A 572 -45.44 -25.86 -17.95
CA GLN A 572 -46.58 -26.75 -17.71
C GLN A 572 -46.74 -27.16 -16.24
N ASP A 573 -45.70 -26.97 -15.41
CA ASP A 573 -45.64 -27.40 -14.00
C ASP A 573 -45.37 -26.25 -13.02
N THR A 574 -46.21 -25.20 -12.98
CA THR A 574 -46.05 -24.17 -11.93
C THR A 574 -47.36 -23.61 -11.38
N VAL A 575 -47.29 -23.21 -10.10
CA VAL A 575 -48.27 -22.50 -9.26
C VAL A 575 -48.75 -21.16 -9.86
N TYR A 576 -48.07 -20.65 -10.92
CA TYR A 576 -48.42 -19.44 -11.66
C TYR A 576 -48.66 -19.74 -13.16
N PRO A 577 -49.79 -20.36 -13.52
CA PRO A 577 -50.07 -20.82 -14.89
C PRO A 577 -50.24 -19.70 -15.91
N ASP A 578 -50.41 -18.44 -15.48
CA ASP A 578 -50.65 -17.29 -16.35
C ASP A 578 -49.39 -16.46 -16.68
N GLN A 579 -48.22 -16.85 -16.18
CA GLN A 579 -46.96 -16.13 -16.42
C GLN A 579 -46.06 -16.90 -17.42
N PRO A 580 -45.59 -16.26 -18.50
CA PRO A 580 -44.59 -16.86 -19.38
C PRO A 580 -43.27 -17.03 -18.61
N ALA A 581 -42.62 -18.19 -18.79
CA ALA A 581 -41.31 -18.46 -18.21
C ALA A 581 -40.15 -17.93 -19.05
#